data_AF-A0A965PTG5-F1
#
_entry.id   AF-A0A965PTG5-F1
#
_cell.length_a   1.000
_cell.length_b   1.000
_cell.length_c   1.000
_cell.angle_alpha   90.00
_cell.angle_beta   90.00
_cell.angle_gamma   90.00
#
_symmetry.space_group_name_H-M   'P 1'
#
loop_
_entity.id
_entity.type
_entity.pdbx_description
1 polymer ?
#
loop_
_entity_poly.entity_id
_entity_poly.type
_entity_poly.pdbx_seq_one_letter_code
_entity_poly.pdbx_strand_id
1 'polypeptide(L)'
;NELQRGENVSKDFLQSSGLAERLAAMPDVTRDEVQAMTKGTVPEVQQVMLGENVIPTYAKQFTDIHYPDFEPASADSRYEAMRLAEASYDMNMRRDNLDGAEFAAAALDDLQDLDRRYRPGTTEAQALAKYGDYTIPGGENYREMLLTLPMGPAKKQTYEEWVAGGMQGQWSTKTGTAQEPVKFQSSHWDQPNVISHIRMNDRTDAEGKKVLFIEELQSDWAQEGRKKGFAKGENKQALAAQYDKLNAERNKLESKLSTADDADPATLGILDSLKTVYEEMLALADRMTAERSAIPSAPFVRDTKDWVDLSLKNILKRAVDEGYDRVAFINGKQSADRYQLTKYLDKLEFIRTSGGIAPGPDELGNGMLIGYDKSGHRIIEE
;
A
#
# COMPACT_ATOMS: atom_id res chain seq x y z
N ASN A 1 -6.65 -10.83 -30.58
CA ASN A 1 -7.20 -9.54 -31.06
C ASN A 1 -7.45 -8.52 -29.96
N GLU A 2 -7.93 -8.87 -28.75
CA GLU A 2 -8.09 -7.87 -27.67
C GLU A 2 -6.79 -7.55 -26.90
N LEU A 3 -5.84 -8.48 -26.84
CA LEU A 3 -4.50 -8.24 -26.26
C LEU A 3 -3.61 -7.30 -27.10
N GLN A 4 -3.93 -7.12 -28.39
CA GLN A 4 -3.20 -6.22 -29.29
C GLN A 4 -3.81 -4.81 -29.37
N ARG A 5 -4.97 -4.57 -28.72
CA ARG A 5 -5.66 -3.27 -28.73
C ARG A 5 -5.59 -2.53 -27.39
N GLY A 6 -4.99 -3.12 -26.37
CA GLY A 6 -4.72 -2.42 -25.11
C GLY A 6 -3.41 -1.68 -25.19
N GLU A 7 -3.43 -0.34 -25.17
CA GLU A 7 -2.25 0.51 -24.89
C GLU A 7 -1.65 0.30 -23.48
N ASN A 8 -2.11 -0.72 -22.74
CA ASN A 8 -1.99 -0.88 -21.29
C ASN A 8 -1.30 -2.17 -20.87
N VAL A 9 -0.67 -2.87 -21.82
CA VAL A 9 0.44 -3.74 -21.49
C VAL A 9 1.64 -3.04 -22.07
N SER A 10 2.64 -2.73 -21.25
CA SER A 10 3.89 -2.12 -21.72
C SER A 10 4.30 -2.83 -23.01
N LYS A 11 4.35 -2.08 -24.13
CA LYS A 11 4.75 -2.65 -25.42
C LYS A 11 6.10 -3.35 -25.27
N ASP A 12 6.99 -2.77 -24.45
CA ASP A 12 8.29 -3.34 -24.10
C ASP A 12 8.15 -4.67 -23.35
N PHE A 13 7.16 -4.82 -22.47
CA PHE A 13 6.86 -6.09 -21.79
C PHE A 13 6.29 -7.15 -22.76
N LEU A 14 5.33 -6.80 -23.62
CA LEU A 14 4.78 -7.74 -24.61
C LEU A 14 5.83 -8.18 -25.63
N GLN A 15 6.73 -7.27 -26.03
CA GLN A 15 7.82 -7.55 -26.97
C GLN A 15 8.97 -8.32 -26.31
N SER A 16 9.35 -7.99 -25.07
CA SER A 16 10.43 -8.71 -24.35
C SER A 16 10.02 -10.09 -23.84
N SER A 17 8.73 -10.31 -23.57
CA SER A 17 8.20 -11.61 -23.15
C SER A 17 8.01 -12.62 -24.30
N GLY A 18 7.99 -12.15 -25.55
CA GLY A 18 7.63 -12.97 -26.72
C GLY A 18 6.19 -13.50 -26.68
N LEU A 19 5.34 -12.96 -25.79
CA LEU A 19 3.98 -13.43 -25.58
C LEU A 19 3.08 -13.08 -26.77
N ALA A 20 3.31 -11.93 -27.39
CA ALA A 20 2.56 -11.47 -28.55
C ALA A 20 2.78 -12.38 -29.77
N GLU A 21 4.03 -12.77 -30.06
CA GLU A 21 4.34 -13.71 -31.15
C GLU A 21 3.78 -15.12 -30.87
N ARG A 22 3.86 -15.60 -29.62
CA ARG A 22 3.32 -16.93 -29.24
C ARG A 22 1.80 -17.00 -29.40
N LEU A 23 1.09 -15.96 -28.97
CA LEU A 23 -0.37 -15.89 -29.13
C LEU A 23 -0.79 -15.71 -30.59
N ALA A 24 0.01 -14.99 -31.40
CA ALA A 24 -0.26 -14.84 -32.83
C ALA A 24 -0.06 -16.17 -33.60
N ALA A 25 0.81 -17.06 -33.11
CA ALA A 25 1.06 -18.37 -33.70
C ALA A 25 0.03 -19.45 -33.29
N MET A 26 -0.86 -19.15 -32.34
CA MET A 26 -1.82 -20.11 -31.77
C MET A 26 -3.26 -19.56 -31.93
N PRO A 27 -3.91 -19.82 -33.07
CA PRO A 27 -5.23 -19.26 -33.37
C PRO A 27 -6.35 -19.76 -32.42
N ASP A 28 -6.19 -20.94 -31.83
CA ASP A 28 -7.15 -21.58 -30.91
C ASP A 28 -6.51 -21.87 -29.54
N VAL A 29 -6.10 -20.82 -28.82
CA VAL A 29 -5.48 -20.97 -27.50
C VAL A 29 -6.52 -21.03 -26.38
N THR A 30 -6.41 -22.01 -25.51
CA THR A 30 -7.27 -22.15 -24.32
C THR A 30 -6.82 -21.23 -23.18
N ARG A 31 -7.72 -20.93 -22.24
CA ARG A 31 -7.39 -20.11 -21.05
C ARG A 31 -6.22 -20.70 -20.26
N ASP A 32 -6.18 -22.01 -20.09
CA ASP A 32 -5.16 -22.71 -19.31
C ASP A 32 -3.81 -22.66 -20.02
N GLU A 33 -3.79 -22.72 -21.35
CA GLU A 33 -2.58 -22.56 -22.17
C GLU A 33 -2.05 -21.12 -22.12
N VAL A 34 -2.91 -20.11 -22.19
CA VAL A 34 -2.50 -18.70 -21.99
C VAL A 34 -1.95 -18.50 -20.57
N GLN A 35 -2.59 -19.07 -19.55
CA GLN A 35 -2.10 -19.01 -18.17
C GLN A 35 -0.75 -19.71 -17.99
N ALA A 36 -0.55 -20.86 -18.62
CA ALA A 36 0.74 -21.56 -18.60
C ALA A 36 1.84 -20.76 -19.34
N MET A 37 1.52 -20.11 -20.46
CA MET A 37 2.46 -19.30 -21.24
C MET A 37 2.85 -17.98 -20.56
N THR A 38 1.96 -17.44 -19.72
CA THR A 38 2.17 -16.18 -18.97
C THR A 38 2.78 -16.40 -17.58
N LYS A 39 2.83 -17.65 -17.11
CA LYS A 39 3.34 -18.04 -15.79
C LYS A 39 4.82 -17.69 -15.66
N GLY A 40 5.12 -16.76 -14.74
CA GLY A 40 6.48 -16.25 -14.52
C GLY A 40 6.88 -15.08 -15.44
N THR A 41 6.00 -14.65 -16.34
CA THR A 41 6.21 -13.47 -17.19
C THR A 41 5.32 -12.33 -16.75
N VAL A 42 4.02 -12.55 -16.51
CA VAL A 42 3.10 -11.51 -16.01
C VAL A 42 3.27 -11.37 -14.49
N PRO A 43 3.34 -10.13 -13.94
CA PRO A 43 3.36 -9.91 -12.50
C PRO A 43 2.17 -10.60 -11.84
N GLU A 44 2.42 -11.50 -10.90
CA GLU A 44 1.37 -12.17 -10.16
C GLU A 44 0.68 -11.16 -9.25
N VAL A 45 -0.63 -10.97 -9.41
CA VAL A 45 -1.45 -10.12 -8.54
C VAL A 45 -2.23 -11.03 -7.61
N GLN A 46 -2.07 -10.82 -6.31
CA GLN A 46 -2.81 -11.53 -5.27
C GLN A 46 -4.04 -10.71 -4.86
N GLN A 47 -5.14 -11.40 -4.57
CA GLN A 47 -6.32 -10.81 -3.98
C GLN A 47 -6.34 -11.14 -2.49
N VAL A 48 -6.32 -10.11 -1.64
CA VAL A 48 -6.58 -10.25 -0.21
C VAL A 48 -7.97 -9.72 0.07
N MET A 49 -8.83 -10.58 0.62
CA MET A 49 -10.20 -10.22 0.96
C MET A 49 -10.31 -9.97 2.45
N LEU A 50 -10.75 -8.78 2.82
CA LEU A 50 -11.07 -8.39 4.18
C LEU A 50 -12.59 -8.26 4.33
N GLY A 51 -13.14 -8.66 5.47
CA GLY A 51 -14.59 -8.71 5.71
C GLY A 51 -14.93 -8.52 7.19
N GLU A 52 -16.17 -8.24 7.49
CA GLU A 52 -16.59 -7.81 8.83
C GLU A 52 -16.77 -8.96 9.85
N ASN A 53 -16.90 -10.20 9.38
CA ASN A 53 -17.19 -11.37 10.23
C ASN A 53 -15.98 -12.26 10.55
N VAL A 54 -14.76 -11.81 10.27
CA VAL A 54 -13.57 -12.64 10.52
C VAL A 54 -13.26 -12.66 12.01
N ILE A 55 -13.17 -13.85 12.60
CA ILE A 55 -12.75 -14.03 14.00
C ILE A 55 -11.26 -13.64 14.11
N PRO A 56 -10.90 -12.64 14.93
CA PRO A 56 -9.51 -12.24 15.11
C PRO A 56 -8.65 -13.32 15.77
N THR A 57 -7.33 -13.16 15.69
CA THR A 57 -6.38 -14.23 16.04
C THR A 57 -6.45 -14.63 17.51
N TYR A 58 -6.39 -13.67 18.43
CA TYR A 58 -6.43 -13.94 19.87
C TYR A 58 -7.82 -14.33 20.32
N ALA A 59 -8.89 -13.74 19.76
CA ALA A 59 -10.26 -14.22 19.98
C ALA A 59 -10.41 -15.70 19.61
N LYS A 60 -9.89 -16.10 18.44
CA LYS A 60 -9.94 -17.50 18.00
C LYS A 60 -9.15 -18.41 18.92
N GLN A 61 -7.88 -18.07 19.20
CA GLN A 61 -7.03 -18.88 20.08
C GLN A 61 -7.63 -19.02 21.48
N PHE A 62 -8.17 -17.93 22.02
CA PHE A 62 -8.79 -17.92 23.34
C PHE A 62 -10.05 -18.78 23.37
N THR A 63 -10.95 -18.62 22.40
CA THR A 63 -12.21 -19.37 22.34
C THR A 63 -11.96 -20.86 22.07
N ASP A 64 -10.99 -21.22 21.23
CA ASP A 64 -10.57 -22.62 21.02
C ASP A 64 -10.18 -23.32 22.35
N ILE A 65 -9.61 -22.58 23.31
CA ILE A 65 -9.13 -23.11 24.59
C ILE A 65 -10.20 -23.02 25.69
N HIS A 66 -10.84 -21.87 25.82
CA HIS A 66 -11.66 -21.50 26.98
C HIS A 66 -13.16 -21.57 26.71
N TYR A 67 -13.58 -21.58 25.45
CA TYR A 67 -14.98 -21.69 25.07
C TYR A 67 -15.15 -22.50 23.75
N PRO A 68 -14.91 -23.82 23.76
CA PRO A 68 -14.87 -24.63 22.54
C PRO A 68 -16.17 -24.64 21.71
N ASP A 69 -17.30 -24.36 22.35
CA ASP A 69 -18.63 -24.23 21.71
C ASP A 69 -18.96 -22.77 21.33
N PHE A 70 -17.93 -21.93 21.14
CA PHE A 70 -18.10 -20.54 20.77
C PHE A 70 -18.81 -20.40 19.42
N GLU A 71 -19.95 -19.72 19.42
CA GLU A 71 -20.73 -19.43 18.23
C GLU A 71 -20.55 -17.92 17.88
N PRO A 72 -19.62 -17.55 16.99
CA PRO A 72 -19.35 -16.14 16.68
C PRO A 72 -20.59 -15.41 16.13
N ALA A 73 -21.54 -16.16 15.56
CA ALA A 73 -22.80 -15.61 15.07
C ALA A 73 -23.78 -15.22 16.17
N SER A 74 -23.69 -15.82 17.35
CA SER A 74 -24.54 -15.55 18.51
C SER A 74 -23.97 -14.39 19.31
N ALA A 75 -24.76 -13.31 19.45
CA ALA A 75 -24.36 -12.17 20.28
C ALA A 75 -24.11 -12.60 21.74
N ASP A 76 -24.97 -13.47 22.28
CA ASP A 76 -24.82 -14.01 23.63
C ASP A 76 -23.51 -14.80 23.78
N SER A 77 -23.13 -15.58 22.77
CA SER A 77 -21.87 -16.32 22.78
C SER A 77 -20.65 -15.39 22.70
N ARG A 78 -20.71 -14.29 21.91
CA ARG A 78 -19.67 -13.25 21.89
C ARG A 78 -19.53 -12.55 23.25
N TYR A 79 -20.63 -12.17 23.89
CA TYR A 79 -20.58 -11.57 25.22
C TYR A 79 -20.05 -12.53 26.28
N GLU A 80 -20.42 -13.81 26.22
CA GLU A 80 -19.88 -14.81 27.14
C GLU A 80 -18.37 -15.01 26.93
N ALA A 81 -17.90 -15.03 25.68
CA ALA A 81 -16.47 -15.09 25.38
C ALA A 81 -15.72 -13.89 25.98
N MET A 82 -16.26 -12.67 25.86
CA MET A 82 -15.66 -11.47 26.46
C MET A 82 -15.60 -11.58 27.99
N ARG A 83 -16.68 -12.03 28.62
CA ARG A 83 -16.74 -12.24 30.08
C ARG A 83 -15.70 -13.25 30.55
N LEU A 84 -15.50 -14.34 29.80
CA LEU A 84 -14.47 -15.33 30.09
C LEU A 84 -13.06 -14.76 29.91
N ALA A 85 -12.83 -13.94 28.89
CA ALA A 85 -11.54 -13.26 28.68
C ALA A 85 -11.22 -12.30 29.83
N GLU A 86 -12.18 -11.47 30.26
CA GLU A 86 -12.03 -10.56 31.41
C GLU A 86 -11.75 -11.33 32.71
N ALA A 87 -12.50 -12.41 32.98
CA ALA A 87 -12.26 -13.25 34.15
C ALA A 87 -10.89 -13.96 34.11
N SER A 88 -10.42 -14.34 32.91
CA SER A 88 -9.08 -14.92 32.71
C SER A 88 -7.99 -13.89 32.99
N TYR A 89 -8.15 -12.66 32.51
CA TYR A 89 -7.24 -11.55 32.80
C TYR A 89 -7.10 -11.34 34.31
N ASP A 90 -8.22 -11.17 35.02
CA ASP A 90 -8.24 -10.95 36.47
C ASP A 90 -7.58 -12.10 37.24
N MET A 91 -7.84 -13.34 36.83
CA MET A 91 -7.25 -14.52 37.46
C MET A 91 -5.72 -14.54 37.28
N ASN A 92 -5.25 -14.26 36.07
CA ASN A 92 -3.82 -14.26 35.75
C ASN A 92 -3.09 -13.12 36.47
N MET A 93 -3.69 -11.93 36.55
CA MET A 93 -3.17 -10.82 37.34
C MET A 93 -3.04 -11.15 38.82
N ARG A 94 -4.03 -11.84 39.44
CA ARG A 94 -3.95 -12.27 40.84
C ARG A 94 -2.89 -13.33 41.12
N ARG A 95 -2.41 -14.02 40.07
CA ARG A 95 -1.41 -15.09 40.14
C ARG A 95 -0.03 -14.60 39.69
N ASP A 96 0.14 -13.30 39.43
CA ASP A 96 1.34 -12.70 38.84
C ASP A 96 1.76 -13.38 37.51
N ASN A 97 0.81 -13.95 36.77
CA ASN A 97 1.03 -14.53 35.45
C ASN A 97 0.80 -13.47 34.36
N LEU A 98 1.79 -12.62 34.13
CA LEU A 98 1.67 -11.50 33.22
C LEU A 98 1.42 -11.92 31.76
N ASP A 99 2.09 -12.99 31.29
CA ASP A 99 1.90 -13.49 29.92
C ASP A 99 0.46 -13.96 29.68
N GLY A 100 -0.13 -14.64 30.67
CA GLY A 100 -1.52 -15.07 30.60
C GLY A 100 -2.51 -13.90 30.68
N ALA A 101 -2.19 -12.86 31.43
CA ALA A 101 -2.98 -11.64 31.49
C ALA A 101 -2.93 -10.88 30.16
N GLU A 102 -1.75 -10.71 29.56
CA GLU A 102 -1.60 -10.06 28.25
C GLU A 102 -2.36 -10.80 27.15
N PHE A 103 -2.27 -12.13 27.10
CA PHE A 103 -3.04 -12.95 26.16
C PHE A 103 -4.56 -12.77 26.34
N ALA A 104 -5.05 -12.78 27.58
CA ALA A 104 -6.47 -12.59 27.88
C ALA A 104 -6.96 -11.17 27.52
N ALA A 105 -6.13 -10.14 27.76
CA ALA A 105 -6.43 -8.78 27.37
C ALA A 105 -6.50 -8.63 25.84
N ALA A 106 -5.54 -9.19 25.10
CA ALA A 106 -5.55 -9.18 23.64
C ALA A 106 -6.77 -9.92 23.07
N ALA A 107 -7.16 -11.04 23.67
CA ALA A 107 -8.37 -11.76 23.28
C ALA A 107 -9.65 -10.95 23.55
N LEU A 108 -9.70 -10.20 24.65
CA LEU A 108 -10.83 -9.32 24.97
C LEU A 108 -10.98 -8.21 23.92
N ASP A 109 -9.89 -7.53 23.57
CA ASP A 109 -9.89 -6.49 22.52
C ASP A 109 -10.35 -7.06 21.16
N ASP A 110 -9.83 -8.23 20.79
CA ASP A 110 -10.19 -8.93 19.56
C ASP A 110 -11.69 -9.33 19.54
N LEU A 111 -12.23 -9.81 20.67
CA LEU A 111 -13.64 -10.16 20.78
C LEU A 111 -14.55 -8.92 20.70
N GLN A 112 -14.12 -7.80 21.30
CA GLN A 112 -14.82 -6.52 21.18
C GLN A 112 -14.82 -6.01 19.73
N ASP A 113 -13.69 -6.12 19.02
CA ASP A 113 -13.62 -5.73 17.61
C ASP A 113 -14.52 -6.61 16.74
N LEU A 114 -14.52 -7.93 16.99
CA LEU A 114 -15.42 -8.87 16.33
C LEU A 114 -16.89 -8.50 16.57
N ASP A 115 -17.32 -8.28 17.81
CA ASP A 115 -18.72 -7.94 18.11
C ASP A 115 -19.15 -6.63 17.46
N ARG A 116 -18.29 -5.61 17.52
CA ARG A 116 -18.52 -4.31 16.90
C ARG A 116 -18.69 -4.42 15.38
N ARG A 117 -17.84 -5.21 14.73
CA ARG A 117 -17.84 -5.36 13.26
C ARG A 117 -18.84 -6.39 12.77
N TYR A 118 -19.26 -7.36 13.59
CA TYR A 118 -20.11 -8.47 13.16
C TYR A 118 -21.38 -7.99 12.43
N ARG A 119 -21.65 -8.58 11.26
CA ARG A 119 -22.87 -8.41 10.47
C ARG A 119 -23.50 -9.76 10.15
N PRO A 120 -24.77 -10.02 10.50
CA PRO A 120 -25.43 -11.27 10.16
C PRO A 120 -25.40 -11.58 8.65
N GLY A 121 -25.20 -12.85 8.29
CA GLY A 121 -25.38 -13.33 6.91
C GLY A 121 -24.20 -13.10 5.95
N THR A 122 -23.05 -12.65 6.43
CA THR A 122 -21.85 -12.49 5.59
C THR A 122 -20.94 -13.72 5.64
N THR A 123 -20.20 -13.97 4.56
CA THR A 123 -19.20 -15.05 4.48
C THR A 123 -17.90 -14.65 5.17
N GLU A 124 -17.16 -15.63 5.73
CA GLU A 124 -15.84 -15.37 6.32
C GLU A 124 -14.83 -14.90 5.25
N ALA A 125 -14.13 -13.81 5.55
CA ALA A 125 -13.03 -13.29 4.75
C ALA A 125 -11.67 -13.72 5.35
N GLN A 126 -10.55 -13.28 4.77
CA GLN A 126 -9.21 -13.66 5.26
C GLN A 126 -8.75 -12.85 6.48
N ALA A 127 -9.28 -11.63 6.65
CA ALA A 127 -9.01 -10.75 7.79
C ALA A 127 -10.15 -9.72 7.97
N LEU A 128 -10.15 -9.00 9.10
CA LEU A 128 -11.16 -7.98 9.36
C LEU A 128 -11.04 -6.77 8.43
N ALA A 129 -12.17 -6.33 7.90
CA ALA A 129 -12.25 -5.11 7.09
C ALA A 129 -11.95 -3.88 7.95
N LYS A 130 -11.17 -2.93 7.43
CA LYS A 130 -10.66 -1.77 8.18
C LYS A 130 -11.63 -0.60 8.23
N TYR A 131 -12.29 -0.28 7.11
CA TYR A 131 -13.12 0.90 6.90
C TYR A 131 -14.63 0.61 6.76
N GLY A 132 -15.11 -0.51 7.33
CA GLY A 132 -16.54 -0.86 7.34
C GLY A 132 -17.44 0.20 7.98
N ASP A 133 -16.91 0.92 8.97
CA ASP A 133 -17.62 2.01 9.64
C ASP A 133 -17.84 3.26 8.74
N TYR A 134 -17.11 3.36 7.62
CA TYR A 134 -17.15 4.51 6.71
C TYR A 134 -17.94 4.22 5.43
N THR A 135 -19.09 3.57 5.54
CA THR A 135 -19.96 3.23 4.40
C THR A 135 -21.14 4.19 4.29
N ILE A 136 -21.77 4.26 3.12
CA ILE A 136 -23.07 4.92 2.99
C ILE A 136 -24.22 3.92 3.29
N PRO A 137 -25.30 4.36 3.96
CA PRO A 137 -26.41 3.46 4.33
C PRO A 137 -27.03 2.68 3.15
N GLY A 138 -27.66 1.55 3.47
CA GLY A 138 -28.41 0.72 2.53
C GLY A 138 -27.59 -0.34 1.79
N GLY A 139 -26.42 -0.69 2.31
CA GLY A 139 -25.64 -1.85 1.87
C GLY A 139 -25.38 -2.81 3.02
N GLU A 140 -25.15 -4.08 2.67
CA GLU A 140 -24.85 -5.17 3.59
C GLU A 140 -23.60 -5.92 3.12
N ASN A 141 -23.03 -6.82 3.92
CA ASN A 141 -21.91 -7.67 3.48
C ASN A 141 -20.71 -6.85 2.96
N TYR A 142 -20.29 -5.88 3.79
CA TYR A 142 -19.17 -5.02 3.44
C TYR A 142 -17.86 -5.79 3.44
N ARG A 143 -17.07 -5.58 2.39
CA ARG A 143 -15.78 -6.20 2.17
C ARG A 143 -14.80 -5.22 1.55
N GLU A 144 -13.53 -5.48 1.77
CA GLU A 144 -12.42 -4.76 1.15
C GLU A 144 -11.56 -5.75 0.38
N MET A 145 -11.34 -5.49 -0.89
CA MET A 145 -10.44 -6.28 -1.72
C MET A 145 -9.18 -5.47 -1.95
N LEU A 146 -8.05 -6.05 -1.56
CA LEU A 146 -6.74 -5.52 -1.87
C LEU A 146 -6.13 -6.31 -3.02
N LEU A 147 -5.75 -5.61 -4.08
CA LEU A 147 -4.92 -6.18 -5.13
C LEU A 147 -3.47 -5.91 -4.78
N THR A 148 -2.72 -6.94 -4.43
CA THR A 148 -1.34 -6.81 -3.97
C THR A 148 -0.37 -7.48 -4.93
N LEU A 149 0.84 -6.94 -5.02
CA LEU A 149 1.96 -7.70 -5.57
C LEU A 149 2.56 -8.55 -4.46
N PRO A 150 2.95 -9.80 -4.75
CA PRO A 150 3.65 -10.62 -3.78
C PRO A 150 4.91 -9.87 -3.34
N MET A 151 5.18 -9.91 -2.05
CA MET A 151 6.55 -9.79 -1.60
C MET A 151 7.27 -10.99 -2.22
N GLY A 152 8.15 -10.75 -3.19
CA GLY A 152 8.81 -11.85 -3.90
C GLY A 152 9.43 -12.85 -2.92
N PRO A 153 9.58 -14.14 -3.28
CA PRO A 153 10.43 -15.02 -2.49
C PRO A 153 11.82 -14.36 -2.33
N ALA A 154 12.45 -14.56 -1.16
CA ALA A 154 13.83 -14.15 -0.92
C ALA A 154 14.70 -14.49 -2.15
N LYS A 155 15.54 -13.53 -2.56
CA LYS A 155 16.38 -13.57 -3.78
C LYS A 155 16.85 -14.99 -4.14
N LYS A 156 16.64 -15.41 -5.39
CA LYS A 156 17.58 -16.33 -6.06
C LYS A 156 18.44 -15.50 -7.02
N GLN A 157 19.67 -15.25 -6.58
CA GLN A 157 20.73 -14.55 -7.33
C GLN A 157 20.98 -15.21 -8.70
N THR A 158 21.16 -14.39 -9.73
CA THR A 158 21.55 -14.82 -11.09
C THR A 158 23.06 -14.94 -11.24
N TYR A 159 23.52 -15.62 -12.30
CA TYR A 159 24.96 -15.73 -12.59
C TYR A 159 25.55 -14.49 -13.24
N GLU A 160 24.78 -13.66 -13.94
CA GLU A 160 25.29 -12.36 -14.38
C GLU A 160 25.48 -11.39 -13.20
N GLU A 161 24.65 -11.42 -12.15
CA GLU A 161 24.92 -10.69 -10.89
C GLU A 161 26.14 -11.26 -10.13
N TRP A 162 26.35 -12.58 -10.21
CA TRP A 162 27.52 -13.28 -9.68
C TRP A 162 28.81 -12.85 -10.41
N VAL A 163 28.77 -12.71 -11.74
CA VAL A 163 29.90 -12.23 -12.56
C VAL A 163 30.12 -10.72 -12.45
N ALA A 164 29.07 -9.90 -12.48
CA ALA A 164 29.17 -8.43 -12.39
C ALA A 164 29.61 -7.94 -10.99
N GLY A 165 29.46 -8.77 -9.96
CA GLY A 165 30.06 -8.60 -8.63
C GLY A 165 31.48 -9.20 -8.46
N GLY A 166 32.04 -9.83 -9.50
CA GLY A 166 33.44 -10.29 -9.56
C GLY A 166 33.72 -11.80 -9.49
N MET A 167 32.74 -12.70 -9.67
CA MET A 167 32.90 -14.18 -9.53
C MET A 167 33.04 -14.91 -10.91
N GLN A 168 33.72 -16.08 -11.02
CA GLN A 168 34.00 -16.83 -12.30
C GLN A 168 33.86 -18.39 -12.21
N GLY A 169 33.23 -19.11 -13.18
CA GLY A 169 32.91 -20.59 -13.16
C GLY A 169 31.77 -21.08 -14.11
N GLN A 170 31.16 -22.28 -13.96
CA GLN A 170 30.08 -22.83 -14.85
C GLN A 170 28.66 -22.66 -14.23
N TRP A 171 27.62 -22.28 -14.99
CA TRP A 171 26.27 -21.87 -14.50
C TRP A 171 25.14 -22.91 -14.61
N SER A 172 24.16 -22.95 -13.67
CA SER A 172 22.91 -23.76 -13.77
C SER A 172 21.62 -23.05 -13.28
N THR A 173 20.47 -23.45 -13.87
CA THR A 173 19.16 -22.76 -14.10
C THR A 173 18.21 -22.50 -12.90
N LYS A 174 18.43 -21.47 -12.09
CA LYS A 174 17.40 -20.95 -11.15
C LYS A 174 17.16 -19.45 -11.35
N THR A 175 16.79 -19.07 -12.57
CA THR A 175 16.55 -17.69 -13.01
C THR A 175 15.22 -17.15 -12.52
N GLY A 176 15.28 -16.28 -11.52
CA GLY A 176 14.41 -15.13 -11.44
C GLY A 176 15.28 -14.02 -10.89
N THR A 177 15.62 -13.01 -11.70
CA THR A 177 16.12 -11.74 -11.15
C THR A 177 15.07 -11.30 -10.14
N ALA A 178 15.36 -11.51 -8.86
CA ALA A 178 14.54 -10.99 -7.82
C ALA A 178 14.68 -9.47 -7.92
N GLN A 179 13.72 -8.84 -8.60
CA GLN A 179 13.40 -7.44 -8.37
C GLN A 179 13.40 -7.32 -6.84
N GLU A 180 14.28 -6.45 -6.29
CA GLU A 180 14.28 -6.14 -4.86
C GLU A 180 12.81 -6.10 -4.44
N PRO A 181 12.39 -6.94 -3.47
CA PRO A 181 10.98 -7.14 -3.19
C PRO A 181 10.41 -5.75 -3.05
N VAL A 182 9.44 -5.42 -3.90
CA VAL A 182 8.91 -4.07 -3.88
C VAL A 182 8.39 -3.87 -2.45
N LYS A 183 8.79 -2.77 -1.82
CA LYS A 183 8.44 -2.45 -0.43
C LYS A 183 7.72 -1.13 -0.45
N PHE A 184 6.54 -1.13 -1.05
CA PHE A 184 5.59 -0.05 -0.84
C PHE A 184 4.72 -0.42 0.35
N GLN A 185 4.59 0.50 1.30
CA GLN A 185 3.68 0.38 2.42
C GLN A 185 2.81 1.63 2.43
N SER A 186 1.49 1.44 2.31
CA SER A 186 0.54 2.53 2.54
C SER A 186 0.32 2.70 4.04
N SER A 187 0.00 3.92 4.48
CA SER A 187 -0.54 4.15 5.82
C SER A 187 -1.96 3.59 5.98
N HIS A 188 -2.68 3.35 4.89
CA HIS A 188 -4.05 2.85 4.92
C HIS A 188 -4.14 1.35 5.17
N TRP A 189 -3.12 0.57 4.80
CA TRP A 189 -3.20 -0.89 4.79
C TRP A 189 -2.02 -1.50 5.54
N ASP A 190 -2.26 -2.61 6.23
CA ASP A 190 -1.19 -3.37 6.86
C ASP A 190 -0.48 -4.26 5.83
N GLN A 191 -1.23 -4.68 4.79
CA GLN A 191 -0.69 -5.44 3.68
C GLN A 191 0.26 -4.57 2.84
N PRO A 192 1.46 -5.07 2.51
CA PRO A 192 2.40 -4.36 1.65
C PRO A 192 1.97 -4.45 0.18
N ASN A 193 2.52 -3.57 -0.63
CA ASN A 193 2.41 -3.59 -2.10
C ASN A 193 0.97 -3.60 -2.63
N VAL A 194 0.06 -2.93 -1.94
CA VAL A 194 -1.31 -2.72 -2.42
C VAL A 194 -1.27 -1.85 -3.67
N ILE A 195 -1.51 -2.45 -4.83
CA ILE A 195 -1.67 -1.75 -6.12
C ILE A 195 -2.92 -0.87 -6.05
N SER A 196 -4.03 -1.46 -5.60
CA SER A 196 -5.31 -0.79 -5.47
C SER A 196 -6.14 -1.48 -4.41
N HIS A 197 -7.00 -0.71 -3.74
CA HIS A 197 -8.03 -1.23 -2.86
C HIS A 197 -9.42 -0.90 -3.40
N ILE A 198 -10.34 -1.83 -3.18
CA ILE A 198 -11.73 -1.73 -3.57
C ILE A 198 -12.56 -1.95 -2.32
N ARG A 199 -13.40 -0.98 -1.98
CA ARG A 199 -14.37 -1.10 -0.89
C ARG A 199 -15.73 -1.39 -1.51
N MET A 200 -16.40 -2.44 -1.06
CA MET A 200 -17.63 -2.91 -1.71
C MET A 200 -18.64 -3.47 -0.72
N ASN A 201 -19.92 -3.42 -1.08
CA ASN A 201 -21.00 -4.06 -0.36
C ASN A 201 -22.09 -4.58 -1.32
N ASP A 202 -23.01 -5.34 -0.75
CA ASP A 202 -24.18 -5.86 -1.44
C ASP A 202 -25.33 -4.88 -1.30
N ARG A 203 -26.01 -4.63 -2.41
CA ARG A 203 -27.25 -3.86 -2.43
C ARG A 203 -28.31 -4.58 -3.23
N THR A 204 -29.55 -4.20 -2.97
CA THR A 204 -30.70 -4.61 -3.78
C THR A 204 -31.27 -3.35 -4.43
N ASP A 205 -31.44 -3.37 -5.75
CA ASP A 205 -32.07 -2.25 -6.44
C ASP A 205 -33.60 -2.27 -6.33
N ALA A 206 -34.27 -1.26 -6.92
CA ALA A 206 -35.71 -1.13 -6.87
C ALA A 206 -36.47 -2.29 -7.56
N GLU A 207 -35.79 -3.04 -8.43
CA GLU A 207 -36.35 -4.20 -9.12
C GLU A 207 -36.06 -5.52 -8.38
N GLY A 208 -35.43 -5.48 -7.20
CA GLY A 208 -35.04 -6.65 -6.43
C GLY A 208 -33.79 -7.36 -6.96
N LYS A 209 -33.00 -6.72 -7.82
CA LYS A 209 -31.78 -7.30 -8.41
C LYS A 209 -30.58 -7.12 -7.50
N LYS A 210 -29.67 -8.10 -7.51
CA LYS A 210 -28.46 -8.09 -6.68
C LYS A 210 -27.42 -7.18 -7.32
N VAL A 211 -27.00 -6.17 -6.59
CA VAL A 211 -26.03 -5.16 -7.05
C VAL A 211 -24.74 -5.26 -6.23
N LEU A 212 -23.61 -5.43 -6.92
CA LEU A 212 -22.30 -5.24 -6.32
C LEU A 212 -22.01 -3.75 -6.33
N PHE A 213 -22.10 -3.12 -5.16
CA PHE A 213 -21.91 -1.68 -5.04
C PHE A 213 -20.48 -1.35 -4.60
N ILE A 214 -19.81 -0.52 -5.38
CA ILE A 214 -18.44 -0.10 -5.16
C ILE A 214 -18.45 1.24 -4.43
N GLU A 215 -18.13 1.20 -3.14
CA GLU A 215 -18.03 2.34 -2.23
C GLU A 215 -16.78 3.17 -2.50
N GLU A 216 -15.71 2.54 -2.98
CA GLU A 216 -14.43 3.20 -3.26
C GLU A 216 -13.57 2.34 -4.19
N LEU A 217 -12.86 2.99 -5.10
CA LEU A 217 -11.82 2.38 -5.94
C LEU A 217 -10.63 3.34 -5.98
N GLN A 218 -9.53 2.97 -5.34
CA GLN A 218 -8.40 3.87 -5.14
C GLN A 218 -7.05 3.12 -5.17
N SER A 219 -5.99 3.84 -5.53
CA SER A 219 -4.60 3.39 -5.40
C SER A 219 -3.79 4.43 -4.62
N ASP A 220 -3.38 4.10 -3.40
CA ASP A 220 -2.48 4.97 -2.63
C ASP A 220 -1.10 5.02 -3.27
N TRP A 221 -0.63 3.88 -3.76
CA TRP A 221 0.68 3.75 -4.40
C TRP A 221 0.80 4.64 -5.63
N ALA A 222 -0.19 4.59 -6.54
CA ALA A 222 -0.19 5.42 -7.73
C ALA A 222 -0.32 6.92 -7.39
N GLN A 223 -1.14 7.25 -6.39
CA GLN A 223 -1.31 8.64 -5.95
C GLN A 223 -0.03 9.21 -5.33
N GLU A 224 0.62 8.46 -4.45
CA GLU A 224 1.89 8.87 -3.87
C GLU A 224 2.97 9.01 -4.94
N GLY A 225 3.05 8.07 -5.87
CA GLY A 225 4.00 8.15 -6.98
C GLY A 225 3.72 9.33 -7.92
N ARG A 226 2.45 9.70 -8.13
CA ARG A 226 2.09 10.92 -8.88
C ARG A 226 2.49 12.20 -8.15
N LYS A 227 2.39 12.23 -6.81
CA LYS A 227 2.72 13.41 -5.99
C LYS A 227 4.23 13.58 -5.78
N LYS A 228 4.94 12.48 -5.47
CA LYS A 228 6.34 12.48 -5.05
C LYS A 228 7.31 12.06 -6.16
N GLY A 229 6.81 11.48 -7.25
CA GLY A 229 7.61 10.86 -8.30
C GLY A 229 7.93 9.40 -8.01
N PHE A 230 8.12 8.62 -9.07
CA PHE A 230 8.56 7.23 -8.99
C PHE A 230 10.07 7.11 -9.11
N ALA A 231 10.65 6.18 -8.36
CA ALA A 231 12.04 5.80 -8.46
C ALA A 231 12.36 5.38 -9.89
N LYS A 232 13.50 5.82 -10.41
CA LYS A 232 13.95 5.49 -11.77
C LYS A 232 14.59 4.10 -11.83
N GLY A 233 14.82 3.47 -10.68
CA GLY A 233 15.49 2.18 -10.59
C GLY A 233 17.01 2.34 -10.73
N GLU A 234 17.54 3.51 -10.39
CA GLU A 234 18.99 3.73 -10.44
C GLU A 234 19.67 2.88 -9.36
N ASN A 235 20.77 2.23 -9.72
CA ASN A 235 21.53 1.43 -8.78
C ASN A 235 22.19 2.37 -7.75
N LYS A 236 21.69 2.36 -6.51
CA LYS A 236 22.19 3.20 -5.41
C LYS A 236 23.68 2.99 -5.13
N GLN A 237 24.20 1.77 -5.28
CA GLN A 237 25.63 1.50 -5.13
C GLN A 237 26.44 2.10 -6.27
N ALA A 238 25.92 2.06 -7.51
CA ALA A 238 26.56 2.69 -8.66
C ALA A 238 26.60 4.22 -8.52
N LEU A 239 25.51 4.83 -8.03
CA LEU A 239 25.48 6.28 -7.74
C LEU A 239 26.50 6.66 -6.65
N ALA A 240 26.57 5.90 -5.56
CA ALA A 240 27.57 6.11 -4.51
C ALA A 240 29.00 5.96 -5.05
N ALA A 241 29.27 4.92 -5.84
CA ALA A 241 30.58 4.73 -6.46
C ALA A 241 30.96 5.84 -7.45
N GLN A 242 29.97 6.43 -8.15
CA GLN A 242 30.19 7.60 -9.00
C GLN A 242 30.54 8.83 -8.15
N TYR A 243 29.87 9.01 -7.01
CA TYR A 243 30.15 10.11 -6.09
C TYR A 243 31.55 10.00 -5.49
N ASP A 244 31.96 8.80 -5.07
CA ASP A 244 33.30 8.55 -4.54
C ASP A 244 34.40 8.86 -5.56
N LYS A 245 34.17 8.55 -6.84
CA LYS A 245 35.10 8.89 -7.93
C LYS A 245 35.25 10.41 -8.10
N LEU A 246 34.14 11.15 -8.15
CA LEU A 246 34.17 12.60 -8.24
C LEU A 246 34.83 13.24 -7.02
N ASN A 247 34.57 12.70 -5.83
CA ASN A 247 35.19 13.13 -4.58
C ASN A 247 36.72 12.93 -4.58
N ALA A 248 37.20 11.81 -5.14
CA ALA A 248 38.63 11.57 -5.32
C ALA A 248 39.27 12.52 -6.36
N GLU A 249 38.55 12.82 -7.44
CA GLU A 249 39.00 13.79 -8.45
C GLU A 249 39.08 15.21 -7.88
N ARG A 250 38.06 15.64 -7.13
CA ARG A 250 38.06 16.90 -6.39
C ARG A 250 39.30 17.00 -5.49
N ASN A 251 39.55 15.99 -4.65
CA ASN A 251 40.71 15.98 -3.74
C ASN A 251 42.03 16.13 -4.50
N LYS A 252 42.15 15.49 -5.68
CA LYS A 252 43.35 15.60 -6.53
C LYS A 252 43.51 17.01 -7.10
N LEU A 253 42.43 17.64 -7.55
CA LEU A 253 42.45 19.00 -8.08
C LEU A 253 42.70 20.05 -6.98
N GLU A 254 42.11 19.89 -5.80
CA GLU A 254 42.35 20.75 -4.64
C GLU A 254 43.81 20.67 -4.18
N SER A 255 44.38 19.47 -4.14
CA SER A 255 45.80 19.29 -3.83
C SER A 255 46.70 19.98 -4.85
N LYS A 256 46.35 19.96 -6.15
CA LYS A 256 47.10 20.68 -7.18
C LYS A 256 46.97 22.19 -7.01
N LEU A 257 45.75 22.67 -6.77
CA LEU A 257 45.46 24.09 -6.56
C LEU A 257 46.23 24.64 -5.34
N SER A 258 46.30 23.88 -4.25
CA SER A 258 47.05 24.28 -3.04
C SER A 258 48.55 24.49 -3.28
N THR A 259 49.10 23.96 -4.38
CA THR A 259 50.52 24.09 -4.74
C THR A 259 50.74 24.95 -5.99
N ALA A 260 49.67 25.49 -6.59
CA ALA A 260 49.73 26.26 -7.82
C ALA A 260 50.15 27.71 -7.55
N ASP A 261 50.80 28.33 -8.53
CA ASP A 261 51.10 29.77 -8.51
C ASP A 261 49.88 30.54 -9.03
N ASP A 262 49.40 31.51 -8.24
CA ASP A 262 48.26 32.36 -8.61
C ASP A 262 48.51 33.17 -9.89
N ALA A 263 49.79 33.40 -10.25
CA ALA A 263 50.18 34.08 -11.47
C ALA A 263 50.27 33.17 -12.72
N ASP A 264 50.19 31.84 -12.55
CA ASP A 264 50.22 30.89 -13.67
C ASP A 264 48.85 30.79 -14.35
N PRO A 265 48.73 31.08 -15.67
CA PRO A 265 47.49 30.89 -16.42
C PRO A 265 46.90 29.47 -16.33
N ALA A 266 47.71 28.44 -16.04
CA ALA A 266 47.25 27.07 -15.84
C ALA A 266 46.37 26.91 -14.58
N THR A 267 46.50 27.79 -13.58
CA THR A 267 45.70 27.80 -12.35
C THR A 267 44.21 28.01 -12.65
N LEU A 268 43.88 28.81 -13.66
CA LEU A 268 42.50 29.01 -14.12
C LEU A 268 41.86 27.72 -14.65
N GLY A 269 42.64 26.86 -15.32
CA GLY A 269 42.13 25.56 -15.80
C GLY A 269 41.84 24.58 -14.67
N ILE A 270 42.58 24.65 -13.56
CA ILE A 270 42.32 23.84 -12.36
C ILE A 270 41.03 24.32 -11.68
N LEU A 271 40.83 25.64 -11.57
CA LEU A 271 39.60 26.22 -11.01
C LEU A 271 38.35 25.86 -11.84
N ASP A 272 38.45 25.90 -13.17
CA ASP A 272 37.35 25.50 -14.07
C ASP A 272 37.02 24.00 -13.96
N SER A 273 38.06 23.16 -13.86
CA SER A 273 37.89 21.72 -13.62
C SER A 273 37.23 21.45 -12.26
N LEU A 274 37.65 22.16 -11.20
CA LEU A 274 37.03 22.06 -9.87
C LEU A 274 35.57 22.47 -9.91
N LYS A 275 35.25 23.59 -10.55
CA LYS A 275 33.88 24.05 -10.73
C LYS A 275 33.02 22.97 -11.39
N THR A 276 33.52 22.36 -12.47
CA THR A 276 32.83 21.27 -13.18
C THR A 276 32.58 20.08 -12.25
N VAL A 277 33.60 19.63 -11.52
CA VAL A 277 33.46 18.51 -10.56
C VAL A 277 32.43 18.84 -9.47
N TYR A 278 32.42 20.06 -8.94
CA TYR A 278 31.43 20.50 -7.96
C TYR A 278 30.00 20.48 -8.52
N GLU A 279 29.80 20.96 -9.76
CA GLU A 279 28.50 20.91 -10.45
C GLU A 279 28.02 19.48 -10.67
N GLU A 280 28.91 18.57 -11.09
CA GLU A 280 28.60 17.16 -11.26
C GLU A 280 28.27 16.46 -9.94
N MET A 281 29.01 16.77 -8.87
CA MET A 281 28.73 16.26 -7.53
C MET A 281 27.37 16.73 -7.00
N LEU A 282 27.02 18.00 -7.21
CA LEU A 282 25.70 18.55 -6.84
C LEU A 282 24.58 17.83 -7.61
N ALA A 283 24.70 17.72 -8.93
CA ALA A 283 23.71 17.04 -9.76
C ALA A 283 23.54 15.55 -9.39
N LEU A 284 24.64 14.88 -9.03
CA LEU A 284 24.61 13.49 -8.56
C LEU A 284 23.97 13.39 -7.16
N ALA A 285 24.27 14.31 -6.25
CA ALA A 285 23.65 14.37 -4.94
C ALA A 285 22.13 14.61 -5.03
N ASP A 286 21.68 15.47 -5.94
CA ASP A 286 20.26 15.70 -6.23
C ASP A 286 19.59 14.42 -6.76
N ARG A 287 20.23 13.71 -7.70
CA ARG A 287 19.74 12.41 -8.19
C ARG A 287 19.65 11.36 -7.08
N MET A 288 20.68 11.24 -6.24
CA MET A 288 20.68 10.32 -5.11
C MET A 288 19.57 10.64 -4.12
N THR A 289 19.34 11.93 -3.85
CA THR A 289 18.27 12.40 -2.96
C THR A 289 16.89 12.12 -3.55
N ALA A 290 16.70 12.41 -4.84
CA ALA A 290 15.48 12.10 -5.58
C ALA A 290 15.20 10.59 -5.57
N GLU A 291 16.18 9.75 -5.89
CA GLU A 291 16.02 8.29 -5.93
C GLU A 291 15.78 7.69 -4.53
N ARG A 292 16.34 8.30 -3.48
CA ARG A 292 16.08 7.89 -2.09
C ARG A 292 14.67 8.25 -1.62
N SER A 293 14.15 9.38 -2.07
CA SER A 293 12.87 9.94 -1.60
C SER A 293 11.68 9.56 -2.49
N ALA A 294 11.95 9.02 -3.68
CA ALA A 294 10.94 8.62 -4.63
C ALA A 294 10.20 7.34 -4.22
N ILE A 295 8.97 7.21 -4.69
CA ILE A 295 8.13 6.05 -4.43
C ILE A 295 8.60 4.86 -5.28
N PRO A 296 8.73 3.64 -4.72
CA PRO A 296 9.09 2.46 -5.49
C PRO A 296 8.17 2.30 -6.71
N SER A 297 8.75 2.11 -7.89
CA SER A 297 7.97 1.81 -9.08
C SER A 297 7.61 0.33 -9.14
N ALA A 298 6.41 0.01 -9.62
CA ALA A 298 5.96 -1.35 -9.87
C ALA A 298 5.03 -1.40 -11.10
N PRO A 299 4.68 -2.60 -11.61
CA PRO A 299 3.61 -2.76 -12.58
C PRO A 299 2.29 -2.14 -12.11
N PHE A 300 1.50 -1.64 -13.06
CA PHE A 300 0.16 -1.06 -12.87
C PHE A 300 0.06 0.27 -12.09
N VAL A 301 1.06 0.67 -11.30
CA VAL A 301 0.95 1.85 -10.43
C VAL A 301 1.40 3.16 -11.09
N ARG A 302 2.11 3.11 -12.23
CA ARG A 302 2.62 4.33 -12.90
C ARG A 302 1.58 5.07 -13.73
N ASP A 303 0.67 4.33 -14.36
CA ASP A 303 -0.44 4.89 -15.14
C ASP A 303 -1.75 4.70 -14.38
N THR A 304 -2.56 5.75 -14.33
CA THR A 304 -3.89 5.67 -13.72
C THR A 304 -4.78 4.66 -14.44
N LYS A 305 -4.67 4.57 -15.77
CA LYS A 305 -5.47 3.65 -16.56
C LYS A 305 -5.18 2.19 -16.22
N ASP A 306 -3.93 1.85 -15.91
CA ASP A 306 -3.51 0.47 -15.67
C ASP A 306 -4.09 -0.12 -14.38
N TRP A 307 -3.94 0.56 -13.24
CA TRP A 307 -4.52 0.05 -11.99
C TRP A 307 -6.05 0.11 -12.03
N VAL A 308 -6.65 1.11 -12.67
CA VAL A 308 -8.11 1.18 -12.83
C VAL A 308 -8.63 -0.01 -13.65
N ASP A 309 -8.03 -0.29 -14.81
CA ASP A 309 -8.45 -1.43 -15.66
C ASP A 309 -8.28 -2.77 -14.92
N LEU A 310 -7.20 -2.93 -14.16
CA LEU A 310 -6.98 -4.11 -13.34
C LEU A 310 -8.08 -4.27 -12.28
N SER A 311 -8.39 -3.21 -11.53
CA SER A 311 -9.43 -3.26 -10.50
C SER A 311 -10.81 -3.51 -11.09
N LEU A 312 -11.16 -2.84 -12.20
CA LEU A 312 -12.45 -3.03 -12.89
C LEU A 312 -12.63 -4.47 -13.37
N LYS A 313 -11.58 -5.09 -13.93
CA LYS A 313 -11.62 -6.51 -14.34
C LYS A 313 -11.87 -7.44 -13.15
N ASN A 314 -11.25 -7.18 -11.99
CA ASN A 314 -11.47 -7.97 -10.79
C ASN A 314 -12.88 -7.76 -10.21
N ILE A 315 -13.39 -6.53 -10.22
CA ILE A 315 -14.77 -6.21 -9.83
C ILE A 315 -15.77 -6.97 -10.72
N LEU A 316 -15.63 -6.86 -12.04
CA LEU A 316 -16.53 -7.51 -12.99
C LEU A 316 -16.45 -9.03 -12.90
N LYS A 317 -15.24 -9.58 -12.75
CA LYS A 317 -15.04 -11.02 -12.54
C LYS A 317 -15.77 -11.48 -11.27
N ARG A 318 -15.62 -10.78 -10.16
CA ARG A 318 -16.33 -11.09 -8.91
C ARG A 318 -17.84 -11.00 -9.09
N ALA A 319 -18.32 -9.95 -9.75
CA ALA A 319 -19.74 -9.76 -10.03
C ALA A 319 -20.32 -10.98 -10.79
N VAL A 320 -19.61 -11.47 -11.79
CA VAL A 320 -20.00 -12.67 -12.55
C VAL A 320 -19.91 -13.94 -11.71
N ASP A 321 -18.77 -14.17 -11.05
CA ASP A 321 -18.53 -15.39 -10.27
C ASP A 321 -19.53 -15.54 -9.10
N GLU A 322 -19.98 -14.42 -8.52
CA GLU A 322 -20.89 -14.38 -7.36
C GLU A 322 -22.35 -14.06 -7.74
N GLY A 323 -22.65 -14.06 -9.05
CA GLY A 323 -24.02 -13.97 -9.57
C GLY A 323 -24.73 -12.63 -9.33
N TYR A 324 -24.02 -11.52 -9.37
CA TYR A 324 -24.62 -10.19 -9.34
C TYR A 324 -25.23 -9.82 -10.69
N ASP A 325 -26.40 -9.17 -10.68
CA ASP A 325 -27.06 -8.67 -11.88
C ASP A 325 -26.43 -7.37 -12.39
N ARG A 326 -25.90 -6.55 -11.48
CA ARG A 326 -25.38 -5.20 -11.78
C ARG A 326 -24.16 -4.86 -10.93
N VAL A 327 -23.30 -4.01 -11.47
CA VAL A 327 -22.25 -3.30 -10.71
C VAL A 327 -22.61 -1.82 -10.70
N ALA A 328 -22.59 -1.21 -9.53
CA ALA A 328 -22.83 0.21 -9.36
C ALA A 328 -21.68 0.86 -8.61
N PHE A 329 -21.36 2.10 -8.92
CA PHE A 329 -20.30 2.87 -8.27
C PHE A 329 -20.92 4.02 -7.49
N ILE A 330 -20.31 4.36 -6.36
CA ILE A 330 -20.64 5.59 -5.68
C ILE A 330 -20.42 6.80 -6.59
N ASN A 331 -21.31 7.80 -6.50
CA ASN A 331 -21.10 9.06 -7.21
C ASN A 331 -20.31 10.08 -6.37
N GLY A 332 -19.74 11.10 -7.03
CA GLY A 332 -18.90 12.10 -6.37
C GLY A 332 -19.60 12.86 -5.23
N LYS A 333 -20.91 13.13 -5.34
CA LYS A 333 -21.68 13.77 -4.27
C LYS A 333 -21.80 12.86 -3.04
N GLN A 334 -22.15 11.60 -3.24
CA GLN A 334 -22.23 10.61 -2.15
C GLN A 334 -20.88 10.40 -1.48
N SER A 335 -19.78 10.40 -2.26
CA SER A 335 -18.43 10.34 -1.72
C SER A 335 -18.09 11.58 -0.89
N ALA A 336 -18.42 12.78 -1.35
CA ALA A 336 -18.23 14.01 -0.59
C ALA A 336 -19.08 14.03 0.69
N ASP A 337 -20.35 13.63 0.60
CA ASP A 337 -21.27 13.53 1.73
C ASP A 337 -20.78 12.52 2.78
N ARG A 338 -20.00 11.49 2.39
CA ARG A 338 -19.35 10.55 3.32
C ARG A 338 -18.32 11.23 4.24
N TYR A 339 -17.44 12.07 3.68
CA TYR A 339 -16.30 12.70 4.39
C TYR A 339 -16.59 14.11 4.90
N GLN A 340 -17.83 14.58 4.83
CA GLN A 340 -18.20 15.87 5.40
C GLN A 340 -17.91 15.89 6.90
N LEU A 341 -16.94 16.71 7.30
CA LEU A 341 -16.53 16.93 8.69
C LEU A 341 -17.73 17.29 9.57
N THR A 342 -18.77 17.95 9.02
CA THR A 342 -20.04 18.26 9.69
C THR A 342 -20.84 17.04 10.17
N LYS A 343 -20.46 15.81 9.78
CA LYS A 343 -21.01 14.59 10.37
C LYS A 343 -20.53 14.37 11.79
N TYR A 344 -19.26 14.67 12.05
CA TYR A 344 -18.57 14.38 13.30
C TYR A 344 -18.33 15.64 14.13
N LEU A 345 -18.08 16.77 13.48
CA LEU A 345 -17.81 18.06 14.10
C LEU A 345 -19.06 18.95 14.08
N ASP A 346 -19.43 19.44 15.25
CA ASP A 346 -20.43 20.50 15.42
C ASP A 346 -19.77 21.88 15.43
N LYS A 347 -18.58 21.97 16.04
CA LYS A 347 -17.88 23.24 16.24
C LYS A 347 -16.37 23.08 16.15
N LEU A 348 -15.70 24.05 15.53
CA LEU A 348 -14.25 24.24 15.60
C LEU A 348 -13.97 25.52 16.38
N GLU A 349 -13.12 25.43 17.39
CA GLU A 349 -12.59 26.57 18.14
C GLU A 349 -11.09 26.68 17.91
N PHE A 350 -10.61 27.89 17.67
CA PHE A 350 -9.18 28.16 17.60
C PHE A 350 -8.76 29.02 18.80
N ILE A 351 -7.97 28.45 19.69
CA ILE A 351 -7.47 29.12 20.90
C ILE A 351 -6.06 29.65 20.62
N ARG A 352 -5.91 30.96 20.50
CA ARG A 352 -4.60 31.60 20.36
C ARG A 352 -3.80 31.47 21.65
N THR A 353 -2.59 30.93 21.57
CA THR A 353 -1.60 31.00 22.64
C THR A 353 -0.98 32.40 22.62
N SER A 354 -1.50 33.30 23.46
CA SER A 354 -1.23 34.73 23.36
C SER A 354 0.21 35.12 23.71
N GLY A 355 0.72 36.10 22.97
CA GLY A 355 1.87 36.93 23.35
C GLY A 355 2.29 38.01 22.33
N GLY A 356 1.83 37.95 21.08
CA GLY A 356 2.24 38.87 20.02
C GLY A 356 1.09 39.51 19.23
N ILE A 357 1.42 40.52 18.42
CA ILE A 357 0.51 41.25 17.53
C ILE A 357 -0.27 40.26 16.66
N ALA A 358 -1.59 40.45 16.58
CA ALA A 358 -2.46 39.61 15.76
C ALA A 358 -1.96 39.60 14.30
N PRO A 359 -1.68 38.42 13.71
CA PRO A 359 -1.50 38.34 12.28
C PRO A 359 -2.79 38.83 11.59
N GLY A 360 -2.63 39.41 10.40
CA GLY A 360 -3.71 40.09 9.68
C GLY A 360 -4.92 39.19 9.36
N PRO A 361 -5.93 39.71 8.65
CA PRO A 361 -7.19 38.99 8.38
C PRO A 361 -7.02 37.65 7.64
N ASP A 362 -5.86 37.40 7.04
CA ASP A 362 -5.58 36.23 6.21
C ASP A 362 -4.73 35.16 6.93
N GLU A 363 -4.35 35.36 8.20
CA GLU A 363 -3.50 34.43 8.95
C GLU A 363 -4.03 34.22 10.40
N LEU A 364 -4.20 32.95 10.80
CA LEU A 364 -4.80 32.61 12.11
C LEU A 364 -3.82 32.79 13.29
N GLY A 365 -2.51 32.75 13.04
CA GLY A 365 -1.43 32.80 14.04
C GLY A 365 -1.16 31.46 14.71
N ASN A 366 -0.27 31.45 15.70
CA ASN A 366 -0.02 30.25 16.52
C ASN A 366 -1.14 30.09 17.55
N GLY A 367 -1.69 28.89 17.64
CA GLY A 367 -2.80 28.56 18.53
C GLY A 367 -3.16 27.09 18.42
N MET A 368 -4.06 26.66 19.29
CA MET A 368 -4.57 25.30 19.38
C MET A 368 -5.93 25.22 18.70
N LEU A 369 -6.10 24.30 17.76
CA LEU A 369 -7.38 24.00 17.13
C LEU A 369 -8.07 22.89 17.93
N ILE A 370 -9.29 23.16 18.38
CA ILE A 370 -10.13 22.23 19.12
C ILE A 370 -11.38 21.93 18.30
N GLY A 371 -11.63 20.66 18.02
CA GLY A 371 -12.85 20.18 17.40
C GLY A 371 -13.82 19.58 18.42
N TYR A 372 -15.10 19.93 18.33
CA TYR A 372 -16.18 19.38 19.15
C TYR A 372 -17.15 18.54 18.32
N ASP A 373 -17.62 17.44 18.88
CA ASP A 373 -18.68 16.62 18.30
C ASP A 373 -20.09 17.20 18.52
N LYS A 374 -21.10 16.54 17.95
CA LYS A 374 -22.52 16.94 18.06
C LYS A 374 -23.13 16.78 19.46
N SER A 375 -22.42 16.10 20.35
CA SER A 375 -22.77 15.98 21.76
C SER A 375 -21.98 16.97 22.63
N GLY A 376 -21.09 17.77 22.04
CA GLY A 376 -20.25 18.76 22.72
C GLY A 376 -18.95 18.20 23.28
N HIS A 377 -18.55 16.97 22.96
CA HIS A 377 -17.26 16.40 23.40
C HIS A 377 -16.13 16.84 22.48
N ARG A 378 -14.93 17.01 23.05
CA ARG A 378 -13.72 17.32 22.26
C ARG A 378 -13.23 16.06 21.56
N ILE A 379 -13.01 16.15 20.26
CA ILE A 379 -12.62 15.03 19.40
C ILE A 379 -11.35 15.29 18.59
N ILE A 380 -10.85 16.54 18.58
CA ILE A 380 -9.59 16.94 17.93
C ILE A 380 -8.91 17.97 18.83
N GLU A 381 -7.61 17.79 19.10
CA GLU A 381 -6.72 18.78 19.73
C GLU A 381 -5.40 18.80 18.94
N GLU A 382 -5.13 19.89 18.22
CA GLU A 382 -3.91 20.06 17.40
C GLU A 382 -3.29 21.46 17.52
#